data_AF-A0A2W4WZG3-F1
#
_entry.id   AF-A0A2W4WZG3-F1
#
_cell.length_a   1.000
_cell.length_b   1.000
_cell.length_c   1.000
_cell.angle_alpha   90.00
_cell.angle_beta   90.00
_cell.angle_gamma   90.00
#
_symmetry.space_group_name_H-M   'P 1'
#
loop_
_entity.id
_entity.type
_entity.pdbx_description
1 polymer ?
#
loop_
_entity_poly.entity_id
_entity_poly.type
_entity_poly.pdbx_seq_one_letter_code
_entity_poly.pdbx_strand_id
1 'polypeptide(L)'
;MKFERASGILLHPTSLPSRHGIGDLGRSAYEFIDFMVRSGQTLWQILPLGPTGYDHSPYTMNFSAFAGNPLMVSLEKLVEEGLLTDAEVSPLAGAPAGRVSFSKVIPHKMALLRQAFERFRQQGQNSDLNKFSAEQGWWLEDFVLFMALLGENGGKPWSQWEKSISRREPAAMQAKAEELKDEVAFQRFVQFKFFEQWMALRQYANDKSIQIIGDVSIYVCHNSSDVWAHPQLFKLDSETMESAYIAGVPPDYFSETGQLWGNPVYDWAACEASGFDWWVSRFKATLQYVDWVRVDHFRGFEAYWQVPASEETAINGEWVKAPGAAFFETLGQKLGTLPVLAEDLGIITPEVEALRDRFDFPGMKILMFAFDGDPSNTHLPHNYGHNCIVYSGTHDNDTAIGWWNTLRPADKEFFVQYLGYASPDEVTEVNWVLIETA
;
A
#
# COMPACT_ATOMS: atom_id res chain seq x y z
N MET A 1 -3.88 -22.42 -5.08
CA MET A 1 -2.57 -22.74 -4.48
C MET A 1 -2.81 -23.29 -3.09
N LYS A 2 -2.09 -24.33 -2.63
CA LYS A 2 -2.23 -24.81 -1.25
C LYS A 2 -1.20 -24.15 -0.36
N PHE A 3 -1.66 -23.30 0.57
CA PHE A 3 -0.81 -22.80 1.66
C PHE A 3 -0.52 -23.95 2.63
N GLU A 4 0.75 -24.16 2.95
CA GLU A 4 1.11 -24.87 4.17
C GLU A 4 0.84 -23.95 5.37
N ARG A 5 0.54 -24.52 6.54
CA ARG A 5 0.28 -23.73 7.75
C ARG A 5 1.54 -22.91 8.08
N ALA A 6 1.38 -21.59 8.06
CA ALA A 6 2.43 -20.61 8.25
C ALA A 6 1.96 -19.52 9.22
N SER A 7 2.90 -18.76 9.78
CA SER A 7 2.61 -17.58 10.60
C SER A 7 3.49 -16.41 10.21
N GLY A 8 3.03 -15.21 10.50
CA GLY A 8 3.70 -13.99 10.11
C GLY A 8 3.43 -12.80 11.01
N ILE A 9 4.13 -11.71 10.70
CA ILE A 9 4.00 -10.43 11.40
C ILE A 9 3.63 -9.34 10.39
N LEU A 10 2.57 -8.59 10.69
CA LEU A 10 2.25 -7.33 10.03
C LEU A 10 3.06 -6.20 10.67
N LEU A 11 4.04 -5.66 9.94
CA LEU A 11 4.84 -4.52 10.38
C LEU A 11 5.29 -3.70 9.17
N HIS A 12 4.73 -2.51 9.00
CA HIS A 12 5.19 -1.63 7.91
C HIS A 12 6.61 -1.09 8.19
N PRO A 13 7.48 -0.93 7.17
CA PRO A 13 8.87 -0.51 7.40
C PRO A 13 9.01 0.84 8.11
N THR A 14 8.04 1.75 7.98
CA THR A 14 8.06 3.04 8.68
C THR A 14 7.98 2.91 10.21
N SER A 15 7.46 1.79 10.71
CA SER A 15 7.35 1.45 12.13
C SER A 15 8.63 0.85 12.71
N LEU A 16 9.61 0.51 11.88
CA LEU A 16 10.91 0.02 12.35
C LEU A 16 11.63 1.10 13.16
N PRO A 17 12.39 0.73 14.20
CA PRO A 17 13.17 1.69 14.96
C PRO A 17 14.27 2.30 14.07
N SER A 18 14.35 3.62 14.01
CA SER A 18 15.43 4.33 13.30
C SER A 18 15.81 5.61 14.03
N ARG A 19 17.09 5.94 14.00
CA ARG A 19 17.60 7.21 14.56
C ARG A 19 17.28 8.43 13.67
N HIS A 20 16.72 8.21 12.48
CA HIS A 20 16.38 9.26 11.50
C HIS A 20 14.90 9.67 11.52
N GLY A 21 14.15 9.25 12.55
CA GLY A 21 12.77 9.69 12.82
C GLY A 21 11.66 8.90 12.11
N ILE A 22 12.02 8.00 11.19
CA ILE A 22 11.12 7.05 10.53
C ILE A 22 11.90 5.77 10.22
N GLY A 23 11.26 4.61 10.34
CA GLY A 23 11.86 3.35 9.93
C GLY A 23 12.23 3.34 8.45
N ASP A 24 13.33 2.66 8.11
CA ASP A 24 13.92 2.63 6.78
C ASP A 24 14.49 1.26 6.43
N LEU A 25 14.95 1.09 5.19
CA LEU A 25 15.46 -0.18 4.63
C LEU A 25 16.90 -0.49 5.06
N GLY A 26 17.33 0.07 6.19
CA GLY A 26 18.64 -0.09 6.79
C GLY A 26 18.69 -1.22 7.81
N ARG A 27 19.66 -1.12 8.73
CA ARG A 27 20.01 -2.15 9.72
C ARG A 27 18.80 -2.75 10.45
N SER A 28 17.88 -1.93 10.94
CA SER A 28 16.72 -2.39 11.72
C SER A 28 15.80 -3.33 10.94
N ALA A 29 15.70 -3.17 9.61
CA ALA A 29 14.90 -4.07 8.78
C ALA A 29 15.54 -5.47 8.68
N TYR A 30 16.87 -5.55 8.59
CA TYR A 30 17.59 -6.82 8.59
C TYR A 30 17.53 -7.49 9.97
N GLU A 31 17.68 -6.72 11.05
CA GLU A 31 17.53 -7.22 12.42
C GLU A 31 16.12 -7.74 12.70
N PHE A 32 15.09 -7.12 12.10
CA PHE A 32 13.70 -7.58 12.17
C PHE A 32 13.51 -8.92 11.44
N ILE A 33 14.07 -9.09 10.24
CA ILE A 33 14.07 -10.38 9.54
C ILE A 33 14.76 -11.45 10.38
N ASP A 34 15.91 -11.14 10.99
CA ASP A 34 16.59 -12.08 11.88
C ASP A 34 15.77 -12.41 13.13
N PHE A 35 14.99 -11.45 13.65
CA PHE A 35 14.03 -11.71 14.72
C PHE A 35 12.89 -12.65 14.27
N MET A 36 12.37 -12.47 13.06
CA MET A 36 11.35 -13.35 12.49
C MET A 36 11.86 -14.79 12.38
N VAL A 37 13.08 -14.98 11.89
CA VAL A 37 13.72 -16.31 11.84
C VAL A 37 13.84 -16.93 13.23
N ARG A 38 14.31 -16.15 14.22
CA ARG A 38 14.43 -16.64 15.61
C ARG A 38 13.09 -16.97 16.26
N SER A 39 12.01 -16.35 15.82
CA SER A 39 10.64 -16.58 16.32
C SER A 39 9.81 -17.54 15.45
N GLY A 40 10.43 -18.19 14.47
CA GLY A 40 9.80 -19.21 13.61
C GLY A 40 8.74 -18.66 12.65
N GLN A 41 8.71 -17.34 12.43
CA GLN A 41 7.80 -16.71 11.48
C GLN A 41 8.31 -16.93 10.04
N THR A 42 7.41 -16.99 9.07
CA THR A 42 7.74 -17.19 7.65
C THR A 42 7.13 -16.13 6.73
N LEU A 43 6.25 -15.27 7.23
CA LEU A 43 5.55 -14.26 6.44
C LEU A 43 5.73 -12.87 7.06
N TRP A 44 6.25 -11.91 6.29
CA TRP A 44 6.32 -10.50 6.68
C TRP A 44 5.32 -9.71 5.84
N GLN A 45 4.27 -9.18 6.47
CA GLN A 45 3.32 -8.33 5.77
C GLN A 45 3.62 -6.85 5.96
N ILE A 46 3.51 -6.12 4.85
CA ILE A 46 3.71 -4.69 4.76
C ILE A 46 2.47 -4.02 4.15
N LEU A 47 2.29 -2.73 4.44
CA LEU A 47 1.36 -1.85 3.73
C LEU A 47 2.00 -1.35 2.41
N PRO A 48 1.25 -0.65 1.53
CA PRO A 48 1.80 -0.11 0.28
C PRO A 48 3.04 0.76 0.51
N LEU A 49 4.06 0.59 -0.35
CA LEU A 49 5.36 1.23 -0.19
C LEU A 49 5.53 2.55 -0.93
N GLY A 50 4.46 3.08 -1.51
CA GLY A 50 4.55 4.25 -2.39
C GLY A 50 4.75 5.58 -1.66
N PRO A 51 5.18 6.62 -2.41
CA PRO A 51 5.37 7.96 -1.87
C PRO A 51 4.04 8.59 -1.47
N THR A 52 3.93 8.96 -0.19
CA THR A 52 2.69 9.48 0.39
C THR A 52 2.58 11.00 0.32
N GLY A 53 1.35 11.51 0.17
CA GLY A 53 0.99 12.93 0.21
C GLY A 53 0.86 13.50 1.63
N TYR A 54 0.02 14.52 1.80
CA TYR A 54 -0.11 15.31 3.03
C TYR A 54 -0.71 14.54 4.22
N ASP A 55 -1.62 13.58 3.97
CA ASP A 55 -2.22 12.76 5.02
C ASP A 55 -1.31 11.58 5.47
N HIS A 56 -0.23 11.35 4.73
CA HIS A 56 0.72 10.25 4.91
C HIS A 56 0.12 8.84 4.90
N SER A 57 -1.08 8.70 4.32
CA SER A 57 -1.73 7.39 4.14
C SER A 57 -1.09 6.65 2.96
N PRO A 58 -0.68 5.38 3.14
CA PRO A 58 -0.16 4.58 2.05
C PRO A 58 -1.24 4.16 1.03
N TYR A 59 -2.53 4.35 1.33
CA TYR A 59 -3.67 3.94 0.49
C TYR A 59 -4.36 5.12 -0.22
N THR A 60 -4.64 6.22 0.48
CA THR A 60 -5.52 7.31 -0.01
C THR A 60 -4.75 8.41 -0.75
N MET A 61 -3.57 8.80 -0.27
CA MET A 61 -2.71 9.77 -0.96
C MET A 61 -1.35 9.17 -1.30
N ASN A 62 -1.32 8.33 -2.32
CA ASN A 62 -0.08 7.85 -2.92
C ASN A 62 0.11 8.49 -4.30
N PHE A 63 1.28 9.09 -4.54
CA PHE A 63 1.60 9.73 -5.82
C PHE A 63 1.88 8.74 -6.96
N SER A 64 2.09 7.45 -6.67
CA SER A 64 2.28 6.43 -7.70
C SER A 64 1.98 5.02 -7.20
N ALA A 65 1.29 4.23 -8.04
CA ALA A 65 1.10 2.80 -7.83
C ALA A 65 2.38 1.96 -8.02
N PHE A 66 3.47 2.55 -8.53
CA PHE A 66 4.69 1.85 -8.90
C PHE A 66 5.93 2.32 -8.12
N ALA A 67 6.00 3.60 -7.77
CA ALA A 67 7.16 4.18 -7.12
C ALA A 67 7.33 3.73 -5.67
N GLY A 68 8.55 3.85 -5.13
CA GLY A 68 8.88 3.66 -3.74
C GLY A 68 8.94 4.95 -2.94
N ASN A 69 8.65 4.88 -1.64
CA ASN A 69 8.66 6.03 -0.75
C ASN A 69 10.09 6.51 -0.45
N PRO A 70 10.45 7.77 -0.76
CA PRO A 70 11.77 8.32 -0.48
C PRO A 70 12.15 8.26 1.00
N LEU A 71 11.16 8.33 1.90
CA LEU A 71 11.39 8.34 3.33
C LEU A 71 11.88 7.00 3.87
N MET A 72 11.74 5.91 3.10
CA MET A 72 12.24 4.59 3.48
C MET A 72 13.68 4.34 3.01
N VAL A 73 14.27 5.21 2.19
CA VAL A 73 15.68 5.08 1.82
C VAL A 73 16.56 5.24 3.07
N SER A 74 17.40 4.24 3.34
CA SER A 74 18.32 4.22 4.46
C SER A 74 19.51 5.14 4.21
N LEU A 75 19.68 6.11 5.09
CA LEU A 75 20.79 7.06 5.02
C LEU A 75 22.11 6.40 5.42
N GLU A 76 22.07 5.39 6.29
CA GLU A 76 23.26 4.63 6.71
C GLU A 76 23.86 3.84 5.54
N LYS A 77 23.02 3.22 4.70
CA LYS A 77 23.48 2.57 3.47
C LYS A 77 24.13 3.56 2.51
N LEU A 78 23.62 4.79 2.42
CA LEU A 78 24.27 5.85 1.63
C LEU A 78 25.62 6.28 2.22
N VAL A 79 25.85 6.12 3.53
CA VAL A 79 27.18 6.28 4.15
C VAL A 79 28.11 5.15 3.76
N GLU A 80 27.63 3.89 3.79
CA GLU A 80 28.39 2.71 3.35
C GLU A 80 28.85 2.84 1.88
N GLU A 81 28.02 3.45 1.04
CA GLU A 81 28.32 3.74 -0.37
C GLU A 81 29.22 4.97 -0.59
N GLY A 82 29.56 5.71 0.48
CA GLY A 82 30.36 6.94 0.40
C GLY A 82 29.62 8.14 -0.21
N LEU A 83 28.29 8.09 -0.32
CA LEU A 83 27.44 9.20 -0.79
C LEU A 83 27.09 10.16 0.35
N LEU A 84 27.14 9.68 1.60
CA LEU A 84 27.04 10.48 2.82
C LEU A 84 28.20 10.16 3.76
N THR A 85 28.40 11.00 4.77
CA THR A 85 29.34 10.73 5.86
C THR A 85 28.60 10.54 7.19
N ASP A 86 29.18 9.78 8.13
CA ASP A 86 28.54 9.52 9.42
C ASP A 86 28.23 10.82 10.20
N ALA A 87 29.09 11.84 10.05
CA ALA A 87 28.89 13.15 10.66
C ALA A 87 27.66 13.91 10.12
N GLU A 88 27.29 13.68 8.86
CA GLU A 88 26.14 14.31 8.22
C GLU A 88 24.82 13.62 8.59
N VAL A 89 24.88 12.32 8.80
CA VAL A 89 23.71 11.51 9.16
C VAL A 89 23.47 11.55 10.67
N SER A 90 23.27 12.76 11.18
CA SER A 90 22.93 13.00 12.58
C SER A 90 21.51 12.52 12.90
N PRO A 91 21.25 12.01 14.13
CA PRO A 91 19.90 11.67 14.56
C PRO A 91 18.94 12.86 14.44
N LEU A 92 17.68 12.60 14.09
CA LEU A 92 16.67 13.66 14.00
C LEU A 92 16.34 14.21 15.39
N ALA A 93 16.82 15.42 15.68
CA ALA A 93 16.62 16.06 16.98
C ALA A 93 15.13 16.37 17.24
N GLY A 94 14.67 16.07 18.46
CA GLY A 94 13.32 16.42 18.92
C GLY A 94 12.19 15.65 18.22
N ALA A 95 12.47 14.51 17.60
CA ALA A 95 11.44 13.56 17.19
C ALA A 95 10.87 12.84 18.44
N PRO A 96 9.55 12.68 18.55
CA PRO A 96 8.96 11.91 19.65
C PRO A 96 9.39 10.44 19.56
N ALA A 97 9.74 9.85 20.70
CA ALA A 97 10.09 8.43 20.76
C ALA A 97 8.89 7.58 20.29
N GLY A 98 9.13 6.65 19.37
CA GLY A 98 8.13 5.68 18.90
C GLY A 98 7.01 6.25 18.01
N ARG A 99 7.11 7.51 17.54
CA ARG A 99 6.13 8.09 16.58
C ARG A 99 6.83 8.88 15.49
N VAL A 100 6.36 8.73 14.25
CA VAL A 100 6.86 9.48 13.11
C VAL A 100 6.34 10.91 13.14
N SER A 101 7.24 11.89 13.06
CA SER A 101 6.90 13.29 12.85
C SER A 101 7.20 13.68 11.41
N PHE A 102 6.23 13.44 10.51
CA PHE A 102 6.42 13.63 9.07
C PHE A 102 6.88 15.06 8.70
N SER A 103 6.35 16.09 9.38
CA SER A 103 6.77 17.48 9.18
C SER A 103 8.25 17.75 9.47
N LYS A 104 8.91 16.91 10.28
CA LYS A 104 10.35 16.97 10.55
C LYS A 104 11.15 16.00 9.68
N VAL A 105 10.63 14.79 9.49
CA VAL A 105 11.29 13.70 8.75
C VAL A 105 11.44 14.04 7.27
N ILE A 106 10.38 14.56 6.64
CA ILE A 106 10.37 14.88 5.20
C ILE A 106 11.50 15.87 4.86
N PRO A 107 11.56 17.08 5.43
CA PRO A 107 12.63 18.02 5.08
C PRO A 107 14.02 17.49 5.44
N HIS A 108 14.15 16.75 6.55
CA HIS A 108 15.43 16.16 6.95
C HIS A 108 15.95 15.12 5.96
N LYS A 109 15.12 14.12 5.62
CA LYS A 109 15.52 13.07 4.66
C LYS A 109 15.73 13.63 3.26
N MET A 110 14.86 14.51 2.79
CA MET A 110 15.00 15.07 1.44
C MET A 110 16.28 15.92 1.31
N ALA A 111 16.69 16.65 2.34
CA ALA A 111 17.95 17.39 2.32
C ALA A 111 19.17 16.47 2.18
N LEU A 112 19.21 15.38 2.96
CA LEU A 112 20.31 14.41 2.90
C LEU A 112 20.30 13.59 1.60
N LEU A 113 19.13 13.23 1.07
CA LEU A 113 19.02 12.58 -0.23
C LEU A 113 19.54 13.48 -1.36
N ARG A 114 19.25 14.79 -1.32
CA ARG A 114 19.80 15.74 -2.30
C ARG A 114 21.32 15.84 -2.18
N GLN A 115 21.86 15.86 -0.96
CA GLN A 115 23.31 15.84 -0.77
C GLN A 115 23.96 14.56 -1.32
N ALA A 116 23.33 13.40 -1.08
CA ALA A 116 23.78 12.12 -1.62
C ALA A 116 23.74 12.12 -3.16
N PHE A 117 22.68 12.68 -3.76
CA PHE A 117 22.55 12.83 -5.20
C PHE A 117 23.67 13.69 -5.80
N GLU A 118 24.03 14.81 -5.16
CA GLU A 118 25.12 15.66 -5.64
C GLU A 118 26.46 14.92 -5.68
N ARG A 119 26.77 14.11 -4.65
CA ARG A 119 27.98 13.27 -4.65
C ARG A 119 27.90 12.16 -5.69
N PHE A 120 26.74 11.53 -5.82
CA PHE A 120 26.50 10.50 -6.82
C PHE A 120 26.71 11.04 -8.24
N ARG A 121 26.19 12.24 -8.55
CA ARG A 121 26.35 12.91 -9.84
C ARG A 121 27.81 13.22 -10.16
N GLN A 122 28.62 13.56 -9.16
CA GLN A 122 30.06 13.84 -9.32
C GLN A 122 30.89 12.58 -9.64
N GLN A 123 30.39 11.39 -9.29
CA GLN A 123 31.05 10.12 -9.64
C GLN A 123 30.92 9.77 -11.14
N GLY A 124 30.05 10.48 -11.88
CA GLY A 124 29.87 10.31 -13.32
C GLY A 124 28.77 9.31 -13.67
N GLN A 125 28.94 8.60 -14.79
CA GLN A 125 27.96 7.63 -15.24
C GLN A 125 27.92 6.40 -14.33
N ASN A 126 26.71 5.93 -14.02
CA ASN A 126 26.48 4.72 -13.25
C ASN A 126 25.69 3.70 -14.08
N SER A 127 26.28 2.52 -14.32
CA SER A 127 25.68 1.47 -15.15
C SER A 127 24.39 0.91 -14.58
N ASP A 128 24.30 0.79 -13.25
CA ASP A 128 23.15 0.21 -12.57
C ASP A 128 21.95 1.15 -12.60
N LEU A 129 22.19 2.46 -12.42
CA LEU A 129 21.15 3.47 -12.64
C LEU A 129 20.67 3.46 -14.10
N ASN A 130 21.57 3.37 -15.08
CA ASN A 130 21.18 3.32 -16.49
C ASN A 130 20.33 2.07 -16.79
N LYS A 131 20.71 0.91 -16.22
CA LYS A 131 19.95 -0.33 -16.34
C LYS A 131 18.57 -0.20 -15.70
N PHE A 132 18.50 0.28 -14.45
CA PHE A 132 17.25 0.53 -13.74
C PHE A 132 16.33 1.46 -14.55
N SER A 133 16.88 2.55 -15.08
CA SER A 133 16.12 3.52 -15.88
C SER A 133 15.58 2.91 -17.17
N ALA A 134 16.35 2.04 -17.83
CA ALA A 134 15.90 1.34 -19.02
C ALA A 134 14.81 0.30 -18.71
N GLU A 135 14.94 -0.45 -17.61
CA GLU A 135 14.00 -1.49 -17.20
C GLU A 135 12.67 -0.92 -16.67
N GLN A 136 12.73 0.22 -15.98
CA GLN A 136 11.60 0.84 -15.29
C GLN A 136 11.03 2.07 -15.99
N GLY A 137 11.61 2.49 -17.13
CA GLY A 137 11.25 3.71 -17.84
C GLY A 137 9.78 3.85 -18.24
N TRP A 138 9.05 2.73 -18.35
CA TRP A 138 7.63 2.70 -18.70
C TRP A 138 6.69 3.32 -17.64
N TRP A 139 7.10 3.40 -16.37
CA TRP A 139 6.40 4.19 -15.34
C TRP A 139 7.27 5.29 -14.74
N LEU A 140 8.58 5.06 -14.69
CA LEU A 140 9.54 5.93 -14.00
C LEU A 140 9.58 7.32 -14.62
N GLU A 141 9.56 7.43 -15.95
CA GLU A 141 9.67 8.72 -16.64
C GLU A 141 8.45 9.61 -16.38
N ASP A 142 7.25 9.03 -16.34
CA ASP A 142 6.03 9.74 -15.94
C ASP A 142 6.07 10.15 -14.47
N PHE A 143 6.51 9.25 -13.58
CA PHE A 143 6.60 9.53 -12.16
C PHE A 143 7.58 10.66 -11.83
N VAL A 144 8.81 10.62 -12.36
CA VAL A 144 9.83 11.63 -12.03
C VAL A 144 9.47 13.00 -12.58
N LEU A 145 8.85 13.07 -13.76
CA LEU A 145 8.35 14.33 -14.32
C LEU A 145 7.15 14.84 -13.53
N PHE A 146 6.22 13.97 -13.14
CA PHE A 146 5.09 14.32 -12.27
C PHE A 146 5.57 14.94 -10.95
N MET A 147 6.54 14.31 -10.27
CA MET A 147 7.07 14.82 -9.00
C MET A 147 7.79 16.16 -9.16
N ALA A 148 8.54 16.34 -10.25
CA ALA A 148 9.19 17.62 -10.55
C ALA A 148 8.16 18.74 -10.81
N LEU A 149 7.13 18.45 -11.61
CA LEU A 149 6.03 19.38 -11.89
C LEU A 149 5.20 19.70 -10.64
N LEU A 150 4.96 18.72 -9.78
CA LEU A 150 4.27 18.90 -8.51
C LEU A 150 5.03 19.91 -7.62
N GLY A 151 6.37 19.78 -7.55
CA GLY A 151 7.23 20.73 -6.86
C GLY A 151 7.20 22.13 -7.47
N GLU A 152 7.36 22.24 -8.79
CA GLU A 152 7.31 23.51 -9.53
C GLU A 152 5.99 24.26 -9.32
N ASN A 153 4.88 23.52 -9.27
CA ASN A 153 3.53 24.07 -9.11
C ASN A 153 3.12 24.25 -7.63
N GLY A 154 4.07 24.18 -6.69
CA GLY A 154 3.83 24.44 -5.27
C GLY A 154 2.91 23.42 -4.60
N GLY A 155 2.90 22.17 -5.08
CA GLY A 155 2.09 21.08 -4.56
C GLY A 155 0.65 21.06 -5.05
N LYS A 156 0.26 21.94 -5.99
CA LYS A 156 -1.09 21.90 -6.58
C LYS A 156 -1.33 20.58 -7.32
N PRO A 157 -2.57 20.05 -7.30
CA PRO A 157 -2.90 18.85 -8.04
C PRO A 157 -2.77 19.05 -9.56
N TRP A 158 -2.48 17.97 -10.28
CA TRP A 158 -2.15 18.04 -11.71
C TRP A 158 -3.28 18.60 -12.59
N SER A 159 -4.55 18.44 -12.19
CA SER A 159 -5.71 19.01 -12.86
C SER A 159 -5.69 20.55 -12.88
N GLN A 160 -4.97 21.17 -11.92
CA GLN A 160 -4.86 22.61 -11.76
C GLN A 160 -3.58 23.20 -12.36
N TRP A 161 -2.73 22.39 -13.00
CA TRP A 161 -1.56 22.88 -13.73
C TRP A 161 -1.97 23.57 -15.03
N GLU A 162 -1.01 24.22 -15.71
CA GLU A 162 -1.24 24.75 -17.05
C GLU A 162 -1.83 23.66 -17.97
N LYS A 163 -2.83 24.01 -18.80
CA LYS A 163 -3.57 23.04 -19.62
C LYS A 163 -2.67 22.18 -20.52
N SER A 164 -1.62 22.76 -21.07
CA SER A 164 -0.64 22.06 -21.90
C SER A 164 0.11 20.97 -21.10
N ILE A 165 0.28 21.17 -19.79
CA ILE A 165 0.91 20.23 -18.87
C ILE A 165 -0.09 19.21 -18.33
N SER A 166 -1.25 19.66 -17.85
CA SER A 166 -2.28 18.76 -17.30
C SER A 166 -2.83 17.79 -18.34
N ARG A 167 -2.90 18.22 -19.62
CA ARG A 167 -3.28 17.37 -20.77
C ARG A 167 -2.09 16.73 -21.50
N ARG A 168 -0.87 16.87 -20.94
CA ARG A 168 0.34 16.20 -21.42
C ARG A 168 0.63 16.43 -22.91
N GLU A 169 0.52 17.67 -23.37
CA GLU A 169 0.89 18.00 -24.74
C GLU A 169 2.37 17.67 -24.99
N PRO A 170 2.73 16.87 -26.02
CA PRO A 170 4.09 16.32 -26.15
C PRO A 170 5.21 17.36 -26.13
N ALA A 171 5.00 18.51 -26.79
CA ALA A 171 5.99 19.58 -26.82
C ALA A 171 6.19 20.24 -25.44
N ALA A 172 5.12 20.39 -24.66
CA ALA A 172 5.17 20.96 -23.32
C ALA A 172 5.84 19.99 -22.33
N MET A 173 5.56 18.69 -22.45
CA MET A 173 6.25 17.63 -21.69
C MET A 173 7.75 17.62 -21.96
N GLN A 174 8.15 17.68 -23.23
CA GLN A 174 9.57 17.70 -23.59
C GLN A 174 10.27 18.96 -23.08
N ALA A 175 9.63 20.12 -23.21
CA ALA A 175 10.18 21.39 -22.71
C ALA A 175 10.35 21.35 -21.18
N LYS A 176 9.34 20.88 -20.44
CA LYS A 176 9.42 20.77 -18.98
C LYS A 176 10.40 19.71 -18.50
N ALA A 177 10.53 18.59 -19.20
CA ALA A 177 11.54 17.59 -18.88
C ALA A 177 12.97 18.14 -19.00
N GLU A 178 13.25 18.98 -20.00
CA GLU A 178 14.56 19.64 -20.14
C GLU A 178 14.75 20.77 -19.11
N GLU A 179 13.72 21.59 -18.87
CA GLU A 179 13.75 22.68 -17.88
C GLU A 179 14.01 22.12 -16.47
N LEU A 180 13.32 21.03 -16.11
CA LEU A 180 13.36 20.41 -14.78
C LEU A 180 14.33 19.22 -14.69
N LYS A 181 15.27 19.10 -15.63
CA LYS A 181 16.14 17.91 -15.75
C LYS A 181 16.90 17.52 -14.48
N ASP A 182 17.32 18.50 -13.69
CA ASP A 182 18.05 18.25 -12.44
C ASP A 182 17.12 17.65 -11.37
N GLU A 183 15.88 18.14 -11.27
CA GLU A 183 14.89 17.57 -10.36
C GLU A 183 14.44 16.18 -10.82
N VAL A 184 14.20 16.02 -12.13
CA VAL A 184 13.91 14.72 -12.75
C VAL A 184 15.03 13.71 -12.47
N ALA A 185 16.30 14.12 -12.61
CA ALA A 185 17.45 13.27 -12.28
C ALA A 185 17.52 12.92 -10.80
N PHE A 186 17.23 13.87 -9.90
CA PHE A 186 17.17 13.63 -8.47
C PHE A 186 16.07 12.62 -8.10
N GLN A 187 14.84 12.79 -8.59
CA GLN A 187 13.74 11.86 -8.34
C GLN A 187 14.07 10.45 -8.86
N ARG A 188 14.73 10.36 -10.03
CA ARG A 188 15.20 9.09 -10.59
C ARG A 188 16.25 8.41 -9.71
N PHE A 189 17.21 9.16 -9.20
CA PHE A 189 18.21 8.65 -8.25
C PHE A 189 17.55 8.11 -6.97
N VAL A 190 16.57 8.83 -6.43
CA VAL A 190 15.83 8.39 -5.23
C VAL A 190 15.10 7.07 -5.48
N GLN A 191 14.42 6.91 -6.61
CA GLN A 191 13.76 5.64 -6.96
C GLN A 191 14.78 4.51 -7.13
N PHE A 192 15.89 4.77 -7.84
CA PHE A 192 16.98 3.80 -7.97
C PHE A 192 17.48 3.32 -6.60
N LYS A 193 17.76 4.24 -5.67
CA LYS A 193 18.22 3.89 -4.33
C LYS A 193 17.17 3.19 -3.47
N PHE A 194 15.91 3.56 -3.62
CA PHE A 194 14.84 2.81 -2.97
C PHE A 194 14.82 1.34 -3.44
N PHE A 195 14.78 1.10 -4.74
CA PHE A 195 14.66 -0.26 -5.29
C PHE A 195 15.93 -1.08 -5.08
N GLU A 196 17.11 -0.48 -5.15
CA GLU A 196 18.37 -1.14 -4.80
C GLU A 196 18.33 -1.68 -3.36
N GLN A 197 17.93 -0.84 -2.41
CA GLN A 197 17.86 -1.23 -1.00
C GLN A 197 16.73 -2.23 -0.72
N TRP A 198 15.56 -2.04 -1.33
CA TRP A 198 14.42 -2.93 -1.16
C TRP A 198 14.71 -4.33 -1.72
N MET A 199 15.28 -4.42 -2.91
CA MET A 199 15.60 -5.70 -3.54
C MET A 199 16.66 -6.47 -2.75
N ALA A 200 17.66 -5.78 -2.20
CA ALA A 200 18.64 -6.40 -1.32
C ALA A 200 18.00 -6.94 -0.02
N LEU A 201 17.07 -6.18 0.58
CA LEU A 201 16.34 -6.59 1.78
C LEU A 201 15.43 -7.79 1.50
N ARG A 202 14.69 -7.76 0.38
CA ARG A 202 13.85 -8.88 -0.05
C ARG A 202 14.68 -10.13 -0.30
N GLN A 203 15.81 -10.02 -0.98
CA GLN A 203 16.70 -11.17 -1.20
C GLN A 203 17.15 -11.76 0.14
N TYR A 204 17.53 -10.92 1.11
CA TYR A 204 17.89 -11.36 2.46
C TYR A 204 16.75 -12.08 3.20
N ALA A 205 15.51 -11.58 3.07
CA ALA A 205 14.32 -12.24 3.61
C ALA A 205 14.11 -13.62 2.98
N ASN A 206 14.14 -13.68 1.64
CA ASN A 206 13.88 -14.90 0.88
C ASN A 206 14.97 -15.97 1.09
N ASP A 207 16.24 -15.57 1.19
CA ASP A 207 17.36 -16.47 1.53
C ASP A 207 17.19 -17.12 2.92
N LYS A 208 16.41 -16.49 3.80
CA LYS A 208 16.03 -16.96 5.12
C LYS A 208 14.64 -17.60 5.17
N SER A 209 14.04 -17.85 4.01
CA SER A 209 12.68 -18.41 3.88
C SER A 209 11.59 -17.54 4.51
N ILE A 210 11.80 -16.23 4.60
CA ILE A 210 10.79 -15.24 4.96
C ILE A 210 10.22 -14.67 3.67
N GLN A 211 8.94 -14.93 3.39
CA GLN A 211 8.25 -14.34 2.24
C GLN A 211 7.59 -13.02 2.64
N ILE A 212 7.56 -12.07 1.72
CA ILE A 212 6.94 -10.76 1.93
C ILE A 212 5.54 -10.73 1.31
N ILE A 213 4.55 -10.34 2.10
CA ILE A 213 3.19 -10.04 1.67
C ILE A 213 3.09 -8.54 1.45
N GLY A 214 2.99 -8.13 0.19
CA GLY A 214 2.66 -6.76 -0.21
C GLY A 214 1.18 -6.49 -0.16
N ASP A 215 0.83 -5.25 -0.47
CA ASP A 215 -0.54 -4.77 -0.45
C ASP A 215 -0.79 -3.83 -1.63
N VAL A 216 -1.87 -4.09 -2.36
CA VAL A 216 -2.32 -3.32 -3.52
C VAL A 216 -3.69 -2.77 -3.21
N SER A 217 -3.74 -1.44 -3.02
CA SER A 217 -4.99 -0.68 -2.96
C SER A 217 -5.78 -0.87 -4.27
N ILE A 218 -7.09 -1.13 -4.23
CA ILE A 218 -7.86 -1.19 -5.49
C ILE A 218 -7.74 0.14 -6.24
N TYR A 219 -7.92 1.28 -5.56
CA TYR A 219 -7.87 2.59 -6.17
C TYR A 219 -6.50 3.26 -6.03
N VAL A 220 -6.26 4.26 -6.88
CA VAL A 220 -5.10 5.17 -6.81
C VAL A 220 -5.57 6.56 -6.43
N CYS A 221 -4.67 7.42 -5.97
CA CYS A 221 -5.01 8.83 -5.68
C CYS A 221 -5.31 9.56 -7.00
N HIS A 222 -6.29 10.49 -7.00
CA HIS A 222 -6.51 11.37 -8.17
C HIS A 222 -5.23 12.13 -8.52
N ASN A 223 -4.59 12.74 -7.51
CA ASN A 223 -3.37 13.48 -7.71
C ASN A 223 -2.14 12.55 -7.71
N SER A 224 -2.04 11.69 -8.72
CA SER A 224 -0.94 10.74 -8.90
C SER A 224 -0.40 10.78 -10.33
N SER A 225 0.83 10.27 -10.51
CA SER A 225 1.39 10.06 -11.84
C SER A 225 0.56 9.09 -12.67
N ASP A 226 -0.15 8.15 -12.02
CA ASP A 226 -0.94 7.13 -12.70
C ASP A 226 -2.17 7.73 -13.40
N VAL A 227 -2.94 8.55 -12.68
CA VAL A 227 -4.14 9.20 -13.24
C VAL A 227 -3.73 10.28 -14.23
N TRP A 228 -2.68 11.05 -13.94
CA TRP A 228 -2.17 12.06 -14.86
C TRP A 228 -1.69 11.45 -16.19
N ALA A 229 -0.96 10.33 -16.16
CA ALA A 229 -0.44 9.68 -17.35
C ALA A 229 -1.49 8.85 -18.12
N HIS A 230 -2.54 8.38 -17.44
CA HIS A 230 -3.56 7.51 -18.01
C HIS A 230 -4.99 7.96 -17.68
N PRO A 231 -5.38 9.22 -17.94
CA PRO A 231 -6.69 9.76 -17.53
C PRO A 231 -7.86 9.00 -18.15
N GLN A 232 -7.67 8.36 -19.31
CA GLN A 232 -8.67 7.56 -20.01
C GLN A 232 -9.08 6.27 -19.26
N LEU A 233 -8.33 5.85 -18.24
CA LEU A 233 -8.67 4.66 -17.44
C LEU A 233 -9.59 4.98 -16.25
N PHE A 234 -9.93 6.26 -16.06
CA PHE A 234 -10.67 6.76 -14.91
C PHE A 234 -11.89 7.57 -15.34
N LYS A 235 -12.94 7.57 -14.53
CA LYS A 235 -14.12 8.41 -14.76
C LYS A 235 -13.86 9.84 -14.32
N LEU A 236 -13.25 10.62 -15.20
CA LEU A 236 -12.94 12.04 -15.00
C LEU A 236 -13.90 12.93 -15.79
N ASP A 237 -14.11 14.15 -15.29
CA ASP A 237 -14.76 15.21 -16.05
C ASP A 237 -13.84 15.68 -17.20
N SER A 238 -14.36 15.66 -18.42
CA SER A 238 -13.55 15.88 -19.64
C SER A 238 -12.99 17.31 -19.78
N GLU A 239 -13.61 18.30 -19.12
CA GLU A 239 -13.19 19.70 -19.19
C GLU A 239 -12.17 20.04 -18.10
N THR A 240 -12.51 19.68 -16.87
CA THR A 240 -11.76 20.02 -15.64
C THR A 240 -10.69 18.99 -15.28
N MET A 241 -10.81 17.75 -15.76
CA MET A 241 -9.97 16.61 -15.38
C MET A 241 -10.07 16.20 -13.89
N GLU A 242 -11.03 16.75 -13.15
CA GLU A 242 -11.38 16.31 -11.81
C GLU A 242 -12.16 14.98 -11.86
N SER A 243 -12.20 14.24 -10.75
CA SER A 243 -13.02 13.03 -10.64
C SER A 243 -14.49 13.35 -10.91
N ALA A 244 -15.14 12.66 -11.85
CA ALA A 244 -16.60 12.76 -12.03
C ALA A 244 -17.33 11.91 -10.98
N TYR A 245 -16.73 10.76 -10.66
CA TYR A 245 -17.18 9.86 -9.60
C TYR A 245 -16.01 9.48 -8.71
N ILE A 246 -16.29 9.37 -7.42
CA ILE A 246 -15.34 8.97 -6.40
C ILE A 246 -15.75 7.68 -5.71
N ALA A 247 -14.74 6.96 -5.22
CA ALA A 247 -14.90 5.71 -4.52
C ALA A 247 -15.38 5.91 -3.09
N GLY A 248 -16.08 4.90 -2.59
CA GLY A 248 -16.47 4.79 -1.20
C GLY A 248 -17.09 3.44 -0.90
N VAL A 249 -17.77 3.36 0.22
CA VAL A 249 -18.67 2.26 0.58
C VAL A 249 -19.99 2.84 1.10
N PRO A 250 -21.13 2.16 0.85
CA PRO A 250 -22.43 2.63 1.29
C PRO A 250 -22.52 2.66 2.82
N PRO A 251 -23.53 3.32 3.39
CA PRO A 251 -23.90 3.14 4.78
C PRO A 251 -24.06 1.66 5.16
N ASP A 252 -23.56 1.32 6.33
CA ASP A 252 -23.70 -0.01 6.92
C ASP A 252 -23.92 0.09 8.44
N TYR A 253 -23.92 -1.05 9.12
CA TYR A 253 -24.14 -1.10 10.57
C TYR A 253 -22.96 -0.54 11.40
N PHE A 254 -21.82 -0.23 10.78
CA PHE A 254 -20.68 0.44 11.40
C PHE A 254 -20.63 1.94 11.08
N SER A 255 -21.16 2.38 9.95
CA SER A 255 -21.19 3.80 9.54
C SER A 255 -22.55 4.21 8.95
N GLU A 256 -23.25 5.11 9.65
CA GLU A 256 -24.54 5.67 9.20
C GLU A 256 -24.47 6.42 7.87
N THR A 257 -23.30 6.95 7.50
CA THR A 257 -23.09 7.73 6.28
C THR A 257 -22.23 7.02 5.23
N GLY A 258 -21.84 5.78 5.50
CA GLY A 258 -20.83 5.07 4.72
C GLY A 258 -19.46 5.74 4.86
N GLN A 259 -18.57 5.48 3.90
CA GLN A 259 -17.25 6.12 3.85
C GLN A 259 -16.98 6.64 2.45
N LEU A 260 -16.54 7.89 2.36
CA LEU A 260 -16.17 8.53 1.11
C LEU A 260 -14.66 8.65 1.05
N TRP A 261 -14.01 7.91 0.14
CA TRP A 261 -12.55 7.82 0.10
C TRP A 261 -11.90 8.86 -0.81
N GLY A 262 -12.66 9.39 -1.78
CA GLY A 262 -12.22 10.48 -2.66
C GLY A 262 -11.35 10.04 -3.85
N ASN A 263 -10.96 8.77 -3.94
CA ASN A 263 -10.24 8.25 -5.10
C ASN A 263 -11.14 8.23 -6.35
N PRO A 264 -10.60 8.51 -7.56
CA PRO A 264 -11.36 8.34 -8.79
C PRO A 264 -11.67 6.85 -9.01
N VAL A 265 -12.87 6.57 -9.51
CA VAL A 265 -13.23 5.20 -9.92
C VAL A 265 -12.72 4.92 -11.33
N TYR A 266 -12.43 3.64 -11.62
CA TYR A 266 -12.01 3.21 -12.94
C TYR A 266 -13.14 3.32 -13.97
N ASP A 267 -12.77 3.65 -15.21
CA ASP A 267 -13.55 3.27 -16.38
C ASP A 267 -13.17 1.83 -16.74
N TRP A 268 -13.90 0.87 -16.14
CA TRP A 268 -13.65 -0.55 -16.36
C TRP A 268 -13.84 -0.98 -17.82
N ALA A 269 -14.67 -0.30 -18.59
CA ALA A 269 -14.83 -0.59 -20.02
C ALA A 269 -13.57 -0.17 -20.80
N ALA A 270 -12.98 0.98 -20.48
CA ALA A 270 -11.69 1.38 -21.04
C ALA A 270 -10.54 0.46 -20.59
N CYS A 271 -10.55 0.03 -19.32
CA CYS A 271 -9.59 -0.94 -18.79
C CYS A 271 -9.69 -2.29 -19.53
N GLU A 272 -10.90 -2.80 -19.75
CA GLU A 272 -11.13 -4.05 -20.47
C GLU A 272 -10.77 -3.94 -21.95
N ALA A 273 -11.14 -2.83 -22.61
CA ALA A 273 -10.81 -2.59 -24.02
C ALA A 273 -9.29 -2.53 -24.28
N SER A 274 -8.50 -2.11 -23.29
CA SER A 274 -7.03 -2.13 -23.32
C SER A 274 -6.44 -3.46 -22.84
N GLY A 275 -7.24 -4.51 -22.65
CA GLY A 275 -6.76 -5.82 -22.18
C GLY A 275 -6.17 -5.77 -20.77
N PHE A 276 -6.67 -4.85 -19.93
CA PHE A 276 -6.23 -4.58 -18.57
C PHE A 276 -4.72 -4.28 -18.45
N ASP A 277 -4.10 -3.73 -19.49
CA ASP A 277 -2.64 -3.59 -19.60
C ASP A 277 -2.00 -2.82 -18.43
N TRP A 278 -2.63 -1.74 -17.96
CA TRP A 278 -2.13 -0.97 -16.80
C TRP A 278 -2.13 -1.82 -15.52
N TRP A 279 -3.21 -2.56 -15.29
CA TRP A 279 -3.32 -3.45 -14.13
C TRP A 279 -2.37 -4.66 -14.20
N VAL A 280 -2.17 -5.22 -15.39
CA VAL A 280 -1.17 -6.27 -15.62
C VAL A 280 0.22 -5.74 -15.28
N SER A 281 0.52 -4.51 -15.68
CA SER A 281 1.78 -3.83 -15.36
C SER A 281 1.92 -3.58 -13.86
N ARG A 282 0.84 -3.18 -13.18
CA ARG A 282 0.79 -2.96 -11.72
C ARG A 282 1.07 -4.25 -10.94
N PHE A 283 0.41 -5.35 -11.29
CA PHE A 283 0.68 -6.65 -10.67
C PHE A 283 2.09 -7.14 -10.98
N LYS A 284 2.54 -7.02 -12.23
CA LYS A 284 3.89 -7.41 -12.63
C LYS A 284 4.96 -6.66 -11.83
N ALA A 285 4.82 -5.33 -11.68
CA ALA A 285 5.73 -4.51 -10.89
C ALA A 285 5.68 -4.92 -9.42
N THR A 286 4.49 -5.02 -8.83
CA THR A 286 4.33 -5.42 -7.42
C THR A 286 5.01 -6.76 -7.13
N LEU A 287 4.81 -7.77 -7.99
CA LEU A 287 5.40 -9.10 -7.86
C LEU A 287 6.93 -9.15 -8.09
N GLN A 288 7.56 -8.06 -8.54
CA GLN A 288 9.02 -7.96 -8.51
C GLN A 288 9.53 -7.72 -7.08
N TYR A 289 8.72 -7.11 -6.23
CA TYR A 289 9.10 -6.56 -4.94
C TYR A 289 8.50 -7.32 -3.76
N VAL A 290 7.52 -8.20 -3.98
CA VAL A 290 6.88 -9.02 -2.93
C VAL A 290 6.62 -10.43 -3.45
N ASP A 291 6.35 -11.37 -2.55
CA ASP A 291 6.08 -12.77 -2.89
C ASP A 291 4.58 -13.05 -2.97
N TRP A 292 3.78 -12.33 -2.18
CA TRP A 292 2.31 -12.38 -2.18
C TRP A 292 1.73 -10.97 -2.24
N VAL A 293 0.53 -10.84 -2.79
CA VAL A 293 -0.19 -9.57 -2.93
C VAL A 293 -1.54 -9.66 -2.23
N ARG A 294 -1.70 -8.95 -1.11
CA ARG A 294 -3.04 -8.61 -0.61
C ARG A 294 -3.68 -7.63 -1.60
N VAL A 295 -4.88 -7.96 -2.07
CA VAL A 295 -5.69 -7.08 -2.90
C VAL A 295 -6.75 -6.46 -1.99
N ASP A 296 -6.51 -5.21 -1.62
CA ASP A 296 -7.40 -4.40 -0.80
C ASP A 296 -8.73 -4.15 -1.49
N HIS A 297 -9.83 -4.16 -0.73
CA HIS A 297 -11.19 -4.01 -1.22
C HIS A 297 -11.51 -4.93 -2.41
N PHE A 298 -11.18 -6.22 -2.28
CA PHE A 298 -11.31 -7.21 -3.35
C PHE A 298 -12.73 -7.26 -3.93
N ARG A 299 -13.74 -7.01 -3.10
CA ARG A 299 -15.15 -6.95 -3.54
C ARG A 299 -15.39 -5.94 -4.67
N GLY A 300 -14.57 -4.89 -4.76
CA GLY A 300 -14.61 -3.88 -5.82
C GLY A 300 -14.40 -4.42 -7.24
N PHE A 301 -13.79 -5.60 -7.39
CA PHE A 301 -13.64 -6.28 -8.67
C PHE A 301 -14.92 -7.01 -9.12
N GLU A 302 -15.85 -7.29 -8.20
CA GLU A 302 -17.18 -7.82 -8.53
C GLU A 302 -18.16 -6.67 -8.82
N ALA A 303 -18.27 -5.75 -7.86
CA ALA A 303 -19.02 -4.51 -7.98
C ALA A 303 -18.37 -3.47 -7.09
N TYR A 304 -18.42 -2.19 -7.46
CA TYR A 304 -17.89 -1.11 -6.64
C TYR A 304 -18.95 -0.04 -6.41
N TRP A 305 -18.85 0.63 -5.27
CA TRP A 305 -19.72 1.75 -4.94
C TRP A 305 -19.12 3.02 -5.50
N GLN A 306 -19.83 3.66 -6.43
CA GLN A 306 -19.43 4.95 -6.98
C GLN A 306 -20.37 6.03 -6.48
N VAL A 307 -19.82 7.18 -6.14
CA VAL A 307 -20.56 8.35 -5.65
C VAL A 307 -20.24 9.53 -6.57
N PRO A 308 -21.22 10.34 -7.01
CA PRO A 308 -20.92 11.57 -7.74
C PRO A 308 -19.97 12.46 -6.93
N ALA A 309 -18.93 13.02 -7.57
CA ALA A 309 -17.89 13.77 -6.86
C ALA A 309 -18.37 15.07 -6.19
N SER A 310 -19.58 15.52 -6.51
CA SER A 310 -20.24 16.67 -5.86
C SER A 310 -20.82 16.35 -4.48
N GLU A 311 -20.93 15.08 -4.10
CA GLU A 311 -21.49 14.67 -2.82
C GLU A 311 -20.49 14.82 -1.68
N GLU A 312 -20.98 15.17 -0.48
CA GLU A 312 -20.17 15.26 0.74
C GLU A 312 -20.13 13.94 1.53
N THR A 313 -21.01 12.98 1.21
CA THR A 313 -21.13 11.68 1.90
C THR A 313 -21.29 10.54 0.89
N ALA A 314 -21.13 9.29 1.35
CA ALA A 314 -21.28 8.12 0.48
C ALA A 314 -22.72 7.62 0.32
N ILE A 315 -23.71 8.30 0.91
CA ILE A 315 -25.12 7.88 0.92
C ILE A 315 -25.69 7.79 -0.50
N ASN A 316 -25.42 8.82 -1.33
CA ASN A 316 -26.01 8.96 -2.67
C ASN A 316 -25.13 8.34 -3.75
N GLY A 317 -24.65 7.12 -3.51
CA GLY A 317 -23.92 6.32 -4.50
C GLY A 317 -24.77 5.21 -5.11
N GLU A 318 -24.12 4.41 -5.97
CA GLU A 318 -24.71 3.22 -6.58
C GLU A 318 -23.68 2.10 -6.75
N TRP A 319 -24.16 0.85 -6.73
CA TRP A 319 -23.35 -0.32 -7.06
C TRP A 319 -23.22 -0.46 -8.58
N VAL A 320 -21.98 -0.48 -9.07
CA VAL A 320 -21.65 -0.70 -10.48
C VAL A 320 -20.84 -1.98 -10.63
N LYS A 321 -21.22 -2.84 -11.57
CA LYS A 321 -20.49 -4.10 -11.83
C LYS A 321 -19.11 -3.81 -12.44
N ALA A 322 -18.12 -4.57 -11.99
CA ALA A 322 -16.78 -4.61 -12.56
C ALA A 322 -16.52 -5.97 -13.23
N PRO A 323 -15.64 -6.05 -14.24
CA PRO A 323 -15.39 -7.28 -15.00
C PRO A 323 -14.39 -8.20 -14.27
N GLY A 324 -14.58 -8.47 -12.97
CA GLY A 324 -13.61 -9.16 -12.11
C GLY A 324 -13.13 -10.52 -12.62
N ALA A 325 -14.03 -11.33 -13.19
CA ALA A 325 -13.65 -12.62 -13.76
C ALA A 325 -12.71 -12.45 -14.97
N ALA A 326 -13.08 -11.60 -15.95
CA ALA A 326 -12.26 -11.32 -17.12
C ALA A 326 -10.92 -10.69 -16.74
N PHE A 327 -10.94 -9.84 -15.72
CA PHE A 327 -9.77 -9.20 -15.13
C PHE A 327 -8.75 -10.23 -14.59
N PHE A 328 -9.16 -11.07 -13.64
CA PHE A 328 -8.26 -12.05 -13.01
C PHE A 328 -7.87 -13.18 -13.98
N GLU A 329 -8.73 -13.56 -14.92
CA GLU A 329 -8.35 -14.45 -16.03
C GLU A 329 -7.22 -13.86 -16.88
N THR A 330 -7.33 -12.58 -17.24
CA THR A 330 -6.30 -11.90 -18.05
C THR A 330 -4.98 -11.79 -17.30
N LEU A 331 -5.02 -11.46 -16.00
CA LEU A 331 -3.84 -11.46 -15.14
C LEU A 331 -3.20 -12.86 -15.11
N GLY A 332 -3.98 -13.91 -14.90
CA GLY A 332 -3.47 -15.29 -14.86
C GLY A 332 -2.87 -15.72 -16.20
N GLN A 333 -3.47 -15.34 -17.32
CA GLN A 333 -2.94 -15.61 -18.66
C GLN A 333 -1.61 -14.89 -18.93
N LYS A 334 -1.46 -13.63 -18.49
CA LYS A 334 -0.28 -12.81 -18.77
C LYS A 334 0.86 -13.00 -17.77
N LEU A 335 0.55 -13.30 -16.51
CA LEU A 335 1.53 -13.39 -15.41
C LEU A 335 1.74 -14.83 -14.92
N GLY A 336 0.88 -15.77 -15.31
CA GLY A 336 0.90 -17.14 -14.85
C GLY A 336 0.27 -17.27 -13.47
N THR A 337 1.08 -17.56 -12.46
CA THR A 337 0.58 -17.77 -11.09
C THR A 337 0.27 -16.42 -10.43
N LEU A 338 -0.90 -16.30 -9.81
CA LEU A 338 -1.34 -15.11 -9.09
C LEU A 338 -1.35 -15.36 -7.58
N PRO A 339 -0.27 -15.01 -6.85
CA PRO A 339 -0.18 -15.20 -5.41
C PRO A 339 -0.98 -14.11 -4.68
N VAL A 340 -2.30 -14.12 -4.86
CA VAL A 340 -3.22 -13.11 -4.32
C VAL A 340 -3.82 -13.57 -3.00
N LEU A 341 -3.94 -12.65 -2.05
CA LEU A 341 -4.78 -12.74 -0.86
C LEU A 341 -5.93 -11.74 -1.02
N ALA A 342 -7.17 -12.20 -0.92
CA ALA A 342 -8.34 -11.34 -1.09
C ALA A 342 -8.69 -10.67 0.25
N GLU A 343 -8.68 -9.32 0.28
CA GLU A 343 -9.34 -8.57 1.34
C GLU A 343 -10.84 -8.57 1.08
N ASP A 344 -11.53 -9.47 1.76
CA ASP A 344 -12.97 -9.72 1.64
C ASP A 344 -13.71 -9.44 2.95
N LEU A 345 -13.40 -8.32 3.61
CA LEU A 345 -14.06 -7.89 4.84
C LEU A 345 -15.31 -7.03 4.54
N GLY A 346 -16.17 -6.88 5.56
CA GLY A 346 -17.42 -6.13 5.48
C GLY A 346 -18.60 -6.98 5.01
N ILE A 347 -19.65 -6.33 4.48
CA ILE A 347 -20.82 -7.04 3.93
C ILE A 347 -20.47 -7.57 2.54
N ILE A 348 -20.17 -8.86 2.48
CA ILE A 348 -19.80 -9.57 1.25
C ILE A 348 -21.01 -10.33 0.69
N THR A 349 -21.13 -10.36 -0.65
CA THR A 349 -22.20 -11.07 -1.35
C THR A 349 -21.71 -12.42 -1.88
N PRO A 350 -22.61 -13.39 -2.15
CA PRO A 350 -22.23 -14.67 -2.73
C PRO A 350 -21.46 -14.56 -4.06
N GLU A 351 -21.68 -13.50 -4.84
CA GLU A 351 -20.94 -13.24 -6.09
C GLU A 351 -19.47 -12.91 -5.83
N VAL A 352 -19.17 -12.18 -4.76
CA VAL A 352 -17.79 -11.85 -4.36
C VAL A 352 -17.08 -13.11 -3.87
N GLU A 353 -17.76 -13.92 -3.06
CA GLU A 353 -17.24 -15.23 -2.61
C GLU A 353 -16.97 -16.14 -3.81
N ALA A 354 -17.91 -16.22 -4.75
CA ALA A 354 -17.75 -17.01 -5.98
C ALA A 354 -16.58 -16.50 -6.83
N LEU A 355 -16.36 -15.18 -6.90
CA LEU A 355 -15.21 -14.61 -7.60
C LEU A 355 -13.89 -15.01 -6.92
N ARG A 356 -13.79 -14.87 -5.59
CA ARG A 356 -12.62 -15.28 -4.80
C ARG A 356 -12.32 -16.77 -5.00
N ASP A 357 -13.34 -17.61 -4.81
CA ASP A 357 -13.20 -19.08 -4.83
C ASP A 357 -12.89 -19.61 -6.23
N ARG A 358 -13.39 -18.95 -7.28
CA ARG A 358 -13.08 -19.30 -8.68
C ARG A 358 -11.58 -19.28 -8.97
N PHE A 359 -10.84 -18.37 -8.35
CA PHE A 359 -9.39 -18.23 -8.52
C PHE A 359 -8.59 -18.85 -7.36
N ASP A 360 -9.26 -19.53 -6.43
CA ASP A 360 -8.64 -20.17 -5.26
C ASP A 360 -7.83 -19.18 -4.40
N PHE A 361 -8.30 -17.93 -4.31
CA PHE A 361 -7.66 -16.89 -3.49
C PHE A 361 -8.06 -17.06 -2.01
N PRO A 362 -7.10 -17.01 -1.06
CA PRO A 362 -7.44 -17.03 0.35
C PRO A 362 -8.16 -15.75 0.77
N GLY A 363 -9.26 -15.88 1.52
CA GLY A 363 -9.93 -14.75 2.16
C GLY A 363 -9.29 -14.36 3.50
N MET A 364 -9.76 -13.26 4.11
CA MET A 364 -9.30 -12.75 5.39
C MET A 364 -10.30 -13.03 6.52
N LYS A 365 -9.77 -13.36 7.71
CA LYS A 365 -10.53 -13.47 8.96
C LYS A 365 -9.90 -12.59 10.03
N ILE A 366 -10.71 -11.75 10.70
CA ILE A 366 -10.25 -10.84 11.74
C ILE A 366 -10.88 -11.25 13.07
N LEU A 367 -10.08 -11.80 14.00
CA LEU A 367 -10.60 -12.28 15.28
C LEU A 367 -11.27 -11.19 16.10
N MET A 368 -10.81 -9.94 16.03
CA MET A 368 -11.47 -8.81 16.70
C MET A 368 -12.92 -8.58 16.24
N PHE A 369 -13.34 -9.12 15.09
CA PHE A 369 -14.72 -9.06 14.58
C PHE A 369 -15.56 -10.28 14.96
N ALA A 370 -14.97 -11.29 15.61
CA ALA A 370 -15.61 -12.60 15.81
C ALA A 370 -16.56 -12.67 17.01
N PHE A 371 -16.42 -11.78 17.97
CA PHE A 371 -17.02 -11.93 19.31
C PHE A 371 -18.22 -11.01 19.54
N ASP A 372 -19.11 -10.89 18.55
CA ASP A 372 -20.31 -10.05 18.59
C ASP A 372 -21.55 -10.77 19.17
N GLY A 373 -21.40 -12.03 19.58
CA GLY A 373 -22.45 -12.87 20.16
C GLY A 373 -23.18 -13.78 19.17
N ASP A 374 -22.91 -13.67 17.86
CA ASP A 374 -23.49 -14.55 16.84
C ASP A 374 -22.58 -15.78 16.61
N PRO A 375 -22.99 -17.01 16.95
CA PRO A 375 -22.17 -18.20 16.73
C PRO A 375 -21.96 -18.52 15.23
N SER A 376 -22.75 -17.94 14.33
CA SER A 376 -22.58 -18.08 12.87
C SER A 376 -21.58 -17.08 12.28
N ASN A 377 -21.04 -16.17 13.09
CA ASN A 377 -20.06 -15.17 12.66
C ASN A 377 -18.86 -15.87 12.00
N THR A 378 -18.60 -15.52 10.73
CA THR A 378 -17.58 -16.21 9.93
C THR A 378 -16.16 -15.91 10.37
N HIS A 379 -15.96 -14.94 11.28
CA HIS A 379 -14.69 -14.64 11.91
C HIS A 379 -14.39 -15.49 13.15
N LEU A 380 -15.31 -16.36 13.60
CA LEU A 380 -15.04 -17.35 14.65
C LEU A 380 -14.24 -18.56 14.12
N PRO A 381 -13.21 -19.05 14.85
CA PRO A 381 -12.34 -20.13 14.38
C PRO A 381 -13.01 -21.40 13.86
N HIS A 382 -14.12 -21.83 14.48
CA HIS A 382 -14.82 -23.05 14.06
C HIS A 382 -15.57 -22.89 12.73
N ASN A 383 -15.74 -21.66 12.23
CA ASN A 383 -16.39 -21.33 10.96
C ASN A 383 -15.38 -21.09 9.81
N TYR A 384 -14.08 -21.28 10.05
CA TYR A 384 -13.05 -21.04 9.03
C TYR A 384 -13.04 -22.12 7.96
N GLY A 385 -12.88 -21.68 6.70
CA GLY A 385 -12.39 -22.54 5.63
C GLY A 385 -10.87 -22.73 5.73
N HIS A 386 -10.32 -23.73 5.04
CA HIS A 386 -8.87 -23.97 5.04
C HIS A 386 -8.07 -22.94 4.22
N ASN A 387 -8.72 -22.22 3.29
CA ASN A 387 -8.08 -21.25 2.42
C ASN A 387 -8.33 -19.82 2.92
N CYS A 388 -7.76 -19.47 4.07
CA CYS A 388 -7.85 -18.12 4.62
C CYS A 388 -6.57 -17.72 5.36
N ILE A 389 -6.41 -16.41 5.53
CA ILE A 389 -5.43 -15.81 6.44
C ILE A 389 -6.17 -15.20 7.64
N VAL A 390 -5.73 -15.56 8.84
CA VAL A 390 -6.35 -15.10 10.09
C VAL A 390 -5.45 -14.04 10.71
N TYR A 391 -6.04 -12.93 11.14
CA TYR A 391 -5.40 -11.86 11.88
C TYR A 391 -6.06 -11.72 13.24
N SER A 392 -5.28 -11.34 14.24
CA SER A 392 -5.86 -10.79 15.47
C SER A 392 -6.64 -9.50 15.13
N GLY A 393 -5.96 -8.56 14.49
CA GLY A 393 -6.50 -7.35 13.85
C GLY A 393 -5.56 -6.86 12.74
N THR A 394 -6.03 -5.94 11.90
CA THR A 394 -5.25 -5.31 10.82
C THR A 394 -4.70 -3.95 11.24
N HIS A 395 -4.14 -3.20 10.29
CA HIS A 395 -3.71 -1.81 10.50
C HIS A 395 -4.87 -0.83 10.70
N ASP A 396 -6.11 -1.21 10.37
CA ASP A 396 -7.33 -0.41 10.57
C ASP A 396 -7.96 -0.63 11.94
N ASN A 397 -7.48 -1.63 12.69
CA ASN A 397 -7.99 -1.94 14.02
C ASN A 397 -7.11 -1.30 15.10
N ASP A 398 -7.70 -1.09 16.29
CA ASP A 398 -6.91 -0.83 17.49
C ASP A 398 -6.08 -2.08 17.84
N THR A 399 -5.08 -1.90 18.68
CA THR A 399 -4.36 -3.01 19.31
C THR A 399 -5.31 -3.93 20.08
N ALA A 400 -4.95 -5.20 20.25
CA ALA A 400 -5.73 -6.16 21.03
C ALA A 400 -6.12 -5.65 22.43
N ILE A 401 -5.21 -4.92 23.08
CA ILE A 401 -5.44 -4.34 24.40
C ILE A 401 -6.44 -3.18 24.31
N GLY A 402 -6.29 -2.30 23.32
CA GLY A 402 -7.22 -1.20 23.08
C GLY A 402 -8.63 -1.68 22.73
N TRP A 403 -8.73 -2.64 21.82
CA TRP A 403 -9.98 -3.35 21.47
C TRP A 403 -10.63 -3.96 22.71
N TRP A 404 -9.89 -4.73 23.52
CA TRP A 404 -10.44 -5.34 24.73
C TRP A 404 -10.98 -4.32 25.72
N ASN A 405 -10.30 -3.18 25.87
CA ASN A 405 -10.73 -2.14 26.80
C ASN A 405 -11.99 -1.41 26.36
N THR A 406 -12.30 -1.41 25.06
CA THR A 406 -13.50 -0.76 24.50
C THR A 406 -14.64 -1.74 24.19
N LEU A 407 -14.37 -3.05 24.26
CA LEU A 407 -15.35 -4.09 23.98
C LEU A 407 -16.55 -4.05 24.95
N ARG A 408 -17.77 -4.24 24.43
CA ARG A 408 -19.00 -4.21 25.23
C ARG A 408 -18.98 -5.35 26.27
N PRO A 409 -19.58 -5.18 27.46
CA PRO A 409 -19.62 -6.24 28.47
C PRO A 409 -20.21 -7.57 27.95
N ALA A 410 -21.27 -7.52 27.13
CA ALA A 410 -21.88 -8.72 26.56
C ALA A 410 -20.93 -9.48 25.61
N ASP A 411 -20.16 -8.75 24.81
CA ASP A 411 -19.18 -9.32 23.87
C ASP A 411 -17.99 -9.92 24.61
N LYS A 412 -17.56 -9.30 25.73
CA LYS A 412 -16.55 -9.88 26.63
C LYS A 412 -17.02 -11.20 27.24
N GLU A 413 -18.28 -11.26 27.66
CA GLU A 413 -18.87 -12.49 28.19
C GLU A 413 -18.92 -13.58 27.13
N PHE A 414 -19.29 -13.24 25.90
CA PHE A 414 -19.25 -14.18 24.79
C PHE A 414 -17.82 -14.66 24.49
N PHE A 415 -16.84 -13.75 24.48
CA PHE A 415 -15.42 -14.08 24.29
C PHE A 415 -14.92 -15.12 25.30
N VAL A 416 -15.18 -14.91 26.60
CA VAL A 416 -14.73 -15.86 27.63
C VAL A 416 -15.48 -17.18 27.59
N GLN A 417 -16.78 -17.18 27.29
CA GLN A 417 -17.55 -18.41 27.12
C GLN A 417 -17.04 -19.22 25.94
N TYR A 418 -16.72 -18.56 24.83
CA TYR A 418 -16.18 -19.20 23.63
C TYR A 418 -14.83 -19.88 23.89
N LEU A 419 -13.96 -19.21 24.66
CA LEU A 419 -12.61 -19.69 24.96
C LEU A 419 -12.51 -20.53 26.24
N GLY A 420 -13.61 -20.67 26.99
CA GLY A 420 -13.69 -21.51 28.19
C GLY A 420 -13.11 -20.87 29.47
N TYR A 421 -13.02 -19.54 29.54
CA TYR A 421 -12.69 -18.81 30.76
C TYR A 421 -13.93 -18.65 31.65
N ALA A 422 -13.76 -18.54 32.98
CA ALA A 422 -14.88 -18.43 33.90
C ALA A 422 -15.51 -17.03 33.93
N SER A 423 -14.71 -15.98 33.67
CA SER A 423 -15.17 -14.60 33.57
C SER A 423 -14.17 -13.72 32.81
N PRO A 424 -14.59 -12.51 32.35
CA PRO A 424 -13.68 -11.56 31.70
C PRO A 424 -12.47 -11.14 32.55
N ASP A 425 -12.59 -11.20 33.88
CA ASP A 425 -11.52 -10.81 34.81
C ASP A 425 -10.36 -11.82 34.82
N GLU A 426 -10.57 -13.06 34.35
CA GLU A 426 -9.50 -14.06 34.22
C GLU A 426 -8.59 -13.82 33.00
N VAL A 427 -9.02 -12.99 32.05
CA VAL A 427 -8.25 -12.67 30.84
C VAL A 427 -7.25 -11.56 31.16
N THR A 428 -6.05 -11.93 31.61
CA THR A 428 -5.00 -10.96 31.98
C THR A 428 -4.14 -10.49 30.80
N GLU A 429 -4.00 -11.30 29.76
CA GLU A 429 -3.14 -11.03 28.59
C GLU A 429 -3.88 -11.27 27.27
N VAL A 430 -4.91 -10.48 27.00
CA VAL A 430 -5.80 -10.63 25.82
C VAL A 430 -5.06 -10.69 24.49
N ASN A 431 -3.92 -10.00 24.36
CA ASN A 431 -3.09 -10.05 23.16
C ASN A 431 -2.54 -11.46 22.89
N TRP A 432 -2.08 -12.18 23.93
CA TRP A 432 -1.59 -13.55 23.79
C TRP A 432 -2.74 -14.51 23.55
N VAL A 433 -3.87 -14.32 24.24
CA VAL A 433 -5.07 -15.14 24.02
C VAL A 433 -5.54 -15.05 22.55
N LEU A 434 -5.59 -13.86 21.97
CA LEU A 434 -5.94 -13.69 20.54
C LEU A 434 -4.90 -14.33 19.62
N ILE A 435 -3.60 -14.22 19.92
CA ILE A 435 -2.54 -14.85 19.12
C ILE A 435 -2.64 -16.38 19.16
N GLU A 436 -2.95 -16.97 20.30
CA GLU A 436 -3.13 -18.43 20.44
C GLU A 436 -4.43 -18.94 19.79
N THR A 437 -5.44 -18.07 19.70
CA THR A 437 -6.74 -18.39 19.08
C THR A 437 -6.67 -18.40 17.55
N ALA A 438 -5.74 -17.63 16.96
CA ALA A 438 -5.49 -17.55 15.51
C ALA A 438 -4.73 -18.78 15.00
#